data_AF-A0A367PYM1-F1
#
_entry.id   AF-A0A367PYM1-F1
#
_cell.length_a   1.000
_cell.length_b   1.000
_cell.length_c   1.000
_cell.angle_alpha   90.00
_cell.angle_beta   90.00
_cell.angle_gamma   90.00
#
_symmetry.space_group_name_H-M   'P 1'
#
loop_
_entity.id
_entity.type
_entity.pdbx_description
1 polymer ?
#
loop_
_entity_poly.entity_id
_entity_poly.type
_entity_poly.pdbx_seq_one_letter_code
_entity_poly.pdbx_strand_id
1 'polypeptide(L)'
;MKDYGSQLQECSRENLNLLLYGCNVAAGDAGEEFLNKLHSLTGANIAASATKTGKDTLYGNIGNDSLSGGDGNDYLNGYKDNDTLDGNNGDDLVFGQQGNDILYGADGNDSLYGEDDGTQNQTYDGSQDNDTLYGGNGNDVLVGGLGNDVLVGELGADKFIFNRANEGTDRIKDFNRLERDKILITALNFGTGVTLQQFNFNYSTNTLFFNNQQIAILDNVTNSNFSVSQDVTLI
;
A
#
# COMPACT_ATOMS: atom_id res chain seq x y z
N MET A 1 -1.69 -16.58 -34.53
CA MET A 1 -2.33 -15.91 -33.38
C MET A 1 -2.48 -16.96 -32.31
N LYS A 2 -1.76 -16.83 -31.19
CA LYS A 2 -2.05 -17.67 -30.01
C LYS A 2 -3.42 -17.22 -29.48
N ASP A 3 -4.31 -18.18 -29.29
CA ASP A 3 -5.68 -17.93 -28.84
C ASP A 3 -5.70 -17.83 -27.31
N TYR A 4 -5.62 -16.60 -26.82
CA TYR A 4 -5.69 -16.27 -25.40
C TYR A 4 -7.14 -16.08 -24.90
N GLY A 5 -8.14 -16.19 -25.79
CA GLY A 5 -9.56 -16.07 -25.43
C GLY A 5 -10.07 -17.22 -24.54
N SER A 6 -9.27 -18.26 -24.32
CA SER A 6 -9.62 -19.37 -23.42
C SER A 6 -9.32 -19.10 -21.94
N GLN A 7 -8.51 -18.08 -21.61
CA GLN A 7 -8.19 -17.69 -20.23
C GLN A 7 -8.94 -16.43 -19.78
N LEU A 8 -9.28 -15.53 -20.70
CA LEU A 8 -10.17 -14.40 -20.45
C LEU A 8 -11.62 -14.87 -20.56
N GLN A 9 -12.33 -14.91 -19.44
CA GLN A 9 -13.70 -15.44 -19.42
C GLN A 9 -14.71 -14.42 -19.97
N GLU A 10 -14.52 -13.11 -19.70
CA GLU A 10 -15.38 -12.03 -20.22
C GLU A 10 -14.59 -10.72 -20.41
N CYS A 11 -14.89 -9.98 -21.47
CA CYS A 11 -14.44 -8.59 -21.67
C CYS A 11 -15.67 -7.70 -21.86
N SER A 12 -15.81 -6.62 -21.09
CA SER A 12 -16.86 -5.62 -21.28
C SER A 12 -16.28 -4.20 -21.23
N ARG A 13 -16.96 -3.24 -21.85
CA ARG A 13 -16.53 -1.84 -21.86
C ARG A 13 -17.51 -1.00 -21.07
N GLU A 14 -17.03 -0.34 -20.01
CA GLU A 14 -17.81 0.61 -19.24
C GLU A 14 -17.03 1.92 -19.08
N ASN A 15 -17.66 3.05 -19.42
CA ASN A 15 -17.13 4.40 -19.16
C ASN A 15 -15.64 4.63 -19.53
N LEU A 16 -15.24 4.17 -20.73
CA LEU A 16 -13.88 4.20 -21.28
C LEU A 16 -12.92 3.13 -20.75
N ASN A 17 -13.26 2.40 -19.70
CA ASN A 17 -12.44 1.32 -19.16
C ASN A 17 -12.74 -0.02 -19.84
N LEU A 18 -11.72 -0.85 -19.99
CA LEU A 18 -11.88 -2.25 -20.38
C LEU A 18 -11.92 -3.11 -19.11
N LEU A 19 -13.07 -3.74 -18.87
CA LEU A 19 -13.25 -4.71 -17.81
C LEU A 19 -12.75 -6.08 -18.28
N LEU A 20 -11.79 -6.64 -17.56
CA LEU A 20 -11.19 -7.94 -17.85
C LEU A 20 -11.40 -8.89 -16.67
N TYR A 21 -11.92 -10.09 -16.95
CA TYR A 21 -12.16 -11.13 -15.96
C TYR A 21 -11.47 -12.45 -16.30
N GLY A 22 -10.91 -13.12 -15.29
CA GLY A 22 -10.36 -14.48 -15.40
C GLY A 22 -9.00 -14.65 -14.72
N CYS A 23 -8.53 -15.90 -14.63
CA CYS A 23 -7.22 -16.19 -14.06
C CYS A 23 -6.10 -15.78 -15.02
N ASN A 24 -5.21 -14.89 -14.56
CA ASN A 24 -4.12 -14.26 -15.33
C ASN A 24 -4.62 -13.22 -16.36
N VAL A 25 -4.92 -12.02 -15.87
CA VAL A 25 -5.16 -10.87 -16.74
C VAL A 25 -3.83 -10.25 -17.12
N ALA A 26 -3.62 -9.93 -18.40
CA ALA A 26 -2.45 -9.19 -18.88
C ALA A 26 -1.08 -9.91 -18.74
N ALA A 27 -1.03 -11.19 -18.33
CA ALA A 27 0.24 -11.83 -18.00
C ALA A 27 1.14 -12.14 -19.21
N GLY A 28 2.42 -11.74 -19.10
CA GLY A 28 3.50 -12.00 -20.05
C GLY A 28 3.49 -11.12 -21.32
N ASP A 29 4.59 -11.16 -22.09
CA ASP A 29 4.89 -10.23 -23.20
C ASP A 29 3.74 -10.02 -24.21
N ALA A 30 2.93 -11.04 -24.47
CA ALA A 30 1.82 -10.96 -25.42
C ALA A 30 0.55 -10.29 -24.85
N GLY A 31 0.33 -10.36 -23.54
CA GLY A 31 -0.76 -9.67 -22.84
C GLY A 31 -0.45 -8.19 -22.70
N GLU A 32 0.78 -7.88 -22.28
CA GLU A 32 1.34 -6.52 -22.23
C GLU A 32 1.29 -5.83 -23.60
N GLU A 33 1.72 -6.48 -24.69
CA GLU A 33 1.66 -5.89 -26.03
C GLU A 33 0.21 -5.59 -26.48
N PHE A 34 -0.74 -6.48 -26.16
CA PHE A 34 -2.16 -6.27 -26.48
C PHE A 34 -2.73 -5.06 -25.75
N LEU A 35 -2.44 -4.91 -24.46
CA LEU A 35 -2.98 -3.85 -23.63
C LEU A 35 -2.34 -2.51 -23.94
N ASN A 36 -1.02 -2.46 -24.13
CA ASN A 36 -0.33 -1.28 -24.63
C ASN A 36 -0.90 -0.81 -25.97
N LYS A 37 -1.20 -1.76 -26.87
CA LYS A 37 -1.81 -1.42 -28.16
C LYS A 37 -3.25 -0.94 -28.01
N LEU A 38 -4.04 -1.56 -27.14
CA LEU A 38 -5.40 -1.13 -26.85
C LEU A 38 -5.42 0.29 -26.24
N HIS A 39 -4.60 0.54 -25.22
CA HIS A 39 -4.45 1.86 -24.61
C HIS A 39 -4.03 2.88 -25.67
N SER A 40 -3.03 2.59 -26.51
CA SER A 40 -2.60 3.50 -27.59
C SER A 40 -3.71 3.83 -28.60
N LEU A 41 -4.69 2.93 -28.78
CA LEU A 41 -5.79 3.11 -29.73
C LEU A 41 -7.03 3.75 -29.11
N THR A 42 -7.24 3.59 -27.80
CA THR A 42 -8.51 3.91 -27.14
C THR A 42 -8.39 4.84 -25.93
N GLY A 43 -7.19 4.98 -25.37
CA GLY A 43 -6.94 5.61 -24.07
C GLY A 43 -7.68 4.92 -22.92
N ALA A 44 -8.01 3.63 -23.08
CA ALA A 44 -8.77 2.89 -22.09
C ALA A 44 -7.88 2.41 -20.96
N ASN A 45 -8.28 2.69 -19.72
CA ASN A 45 -7.69 2.09 -18.54
C ASN A 45 -8.21 0.66 -18.36
N ILE A 46 -7.44 -0.16 -17.67
CA ILE A 46 -7.79 -1.51 -17.26
C ILE A 46 -8.57 -1.46 -15.95
N ALA A 47 -9.72 -2.13 -15.93
CA ALA A 47 -10.40 -2.51 -14.72
C ALA A 47 -10.39 -4.05 -14.65
N ALA A 48 -9.42 -4.63 -13.95
CA ALA A 48 -9.24 -6.09 -13.89
C ALA A 48 -9.73 -6.63 -12.55
N SER A 49 -10.50 -7.71 -12.59
CA SER A 49 -10.86 -8.48 -11.41
C SER A 49 -10.66 -9.96 -11.74
N ALA A 50 -9.84 -10.66 -10.98
CA ALA A 50 -9.72 -12.09 -11.19
C ALA A 50 -11.03 -12.79 -10.76
N THR A 51 -11.16 -14.08 -11.07
CA THR A 51 -12.23 -14.86 -10.44
C THR A 51 -12.15 -14.67 -8.94
N LYS A 52 -13.27 -14.50 -8.22
CA LYS A 52 -13.27 -14.30 -6.76
C LYS A 52 -12.54 -15.39 -5.95
N THR A 53 -11.90 -16.37 -6.57
CA THR A 53 -11.13 -17.43 -5.91
C THR A 53 -9.98 -17.77 -6.83
N GLY A 54 -8.77 -17.93 -6.32
CA GLY A 54 -7.64 -18.31 -7.15
C GLY A 54 -6.31 -17.85 -6.59
N LYS A 55 -5.26 -18.09 -7.37
CA LYS A 55 -4.04 -17.30 -7.28
C LYS A 55 -3.90 -16.70 -8.67
N ASP A 56 -3.88 -15.39 -8.72
CA ASP A 56 -4.01 -14.63 -9.92
C ASP A 56 -2.83 -13.68 -10.11
N THR A 57 -2.69 -13.19 -11.33
CA THR A 57 -1.61 -12.29 -11.73
C THR A 57 -2.22 -11.25 -12.64
N LEU A 58 -2.14 -9.99 -12.25
CA LEU A 58 -2.80 -8.85 -12.88
C LEU A 58 -1.76 -7.76 -13.18
N TYR A 59 -1.83 -7.18 -14.39
CA TYR A 59 -0.97 -6.08 -14.81
C TYR A 59 -1.77 -4.92 -15.41
N GLY A 60 -1.49 -3.69 -14.98
CA GLY A 60 -2.07 -2.45 -15.51
C GLY A 60 -1.41 -1.99 -16.82
N ASN A 61 -0.09 -1.87 -16.82
CA ASN A 61 0.77 -1.42 -17.93
C ASN A 61 0.85 0.10 -18.05
N ILE A 62 0.10 0.70 -18.98
CA ILE A 62 0.12 2.16 -19.19
C ILE A 62 -1.32 2.62 -19.11
N GLY A 63 -1.54 3.67 -18.33
CA GLY A 63 -2.86 4.21 -18.04
C GLY A 63 -3.12 4.21 -16.55
N ASN A 64 -4.16 4.92 -16.12
CA ASN A 64 -4.52 4.94 -14.69
C ASN A 64 -5.44 3.74 -14.40
N ASP A 65 -4.89 2.61 -14.00
CA ASP A 65 -5.56 1.33 -13.93
C ASP A 65 -6.17 1.04 -12.56
N SER A 66 -7.15 0.14 -12.54
CA SER A 66 -7.79 -0.39 -11.33
C SER A 66 -7.72 -1.91 -11.34
N LEU A 67 -6.97 -2.49 -10.41
CA LEU A 67 -6.77 -3.94 -10.31
C LEU A 67 -7.31 -4.46 -8.98
N SER A 68 -8.05 -5.57 -9.01
CA SER A 68 -8.57 -6.26 -7.83
C SER A 68 -8.22 -7.76 -7.90
N GLY A 69 -7.47 -8.24 -6.91
CA GLY A 69 -7.00 -9.63 -6.81
C GLY A 69 -8.16 -10.61 -6.71
N GLY A 70 -8.92 -10.55 -5.62
CA GLY A 70 -10.08 -11.42 -5.39
C GLY A 70 -9.91 -12.22 -4.10
N ASP A 71 -10.24 -13.51 -4.12
CA ASP A 71 -9.83 -14.38 -3.00
C ASP A 71 -8.61 -15.21 -3.41
N GLY A 72 -7.67 -15.35 -2.49
CA GLY A 72 -6.44 -16.12 -2.58
C GLY A 72 -5.22 -15.26 -2.92
N ASN A 73 -4.04 -15.89 -2.96
CA ASN A 73 -2.78 -15.16 -2.87
C ASN A 73 -2.31 -14.66 -4.24
N ASP A 74 -2.55 -13.40 -4.54
CA ASP A 74 -2.45 -12.79 -5.86
C ASP A 74 -1.15 -11.98 -6.07
N TYR A 75 -0.92 -11.62 -7.32
CA TYR A 75 0.15 -10.72 -7.75
C TYR A 75 -0.46 -9.59 -8.58
N LEU A 76 -0.28 -8.35 -8.13
CA LEU A 76 -0.78 -7.16 -8.83
C LEU A 76 0.38 -6.21 -9.15
N ASN A 77 0.39 -5.65 -10.35
CA ASN A 77 1.41 -4.69 -10.77
C ASN A 77 0.81 -3.59 -11.66
N GLY A 78 0.85 -2.33 -11.18
CA GLY A 78 0.29 -1.16 -11.87
C GLY A 78 1.08 -0.76 -13.11
N TYR A 79 2.41 -0.82 -13.00
CA TYR A 79 3.42 -0.39 -13.97
C TYR A 79 3.59 1.12 -14.11
N LYS A 80 2.72 1.82 -14.84
CA LYS A 80 2.91 3.23 -15.16
C LYS A 80 1.62 4.01 -15.07
N ASP A 81 1.80 5.28 -14.70
CA ASP A 81 0.73 6.22 -14.43
C ASP A 81 0.07 5.89 -13.07
N ASN A 82 -1.04 6.54 -12.71
CA ASN A 82 -1.53 6.49 -11.33
C ASN A 82 -2.55 5.38 -11.19
N ASP A 83 -2.19 4.33 -10.47
CA ASP A 83 -2.99 3.11 -10.37
C ASP A 83 -3.68 2.98 -9.01
N THR A 84 -4.73 2.16 -8.97
CA THR A 84 -5.40 1.74 -7.74
C THR A 84 -5.46 0.22 -7.70
N LEU A 85 -4.74 -0.39 -6.76
CA LEU A 85 -4.60 -1.84 -6.64
C LEU A 85 -5.15 -2.30 -5.29
N ASP A 86 -5.91 -3.39 -5.30
CA ASP A 86 -6.53 -3.97 -4.11
C ASP A 86 -6.35 -5.49 -4.11
N GLY A 87 -5.55 -6.00 -3.18
CA GLY A 87 -5.28 -7.42 -3.00
C GLY A 87 -6.56 -8.23 -2.73
N ASN A 88 -7.44 -7.67 -1.89
CA ASN A 88 -8.63 -8.32 -1.33
C ASN A 88 -8.28 -9.41 -0.31
N ASN A 89 -8.71 -10.66 -0.49
CA ASN A 89 -8.49 -11.70 0.52
C ASN A 89 -7.30 -12.57 0.09
N GLY A 90 -6.42 -12.93 1.01
CA GLY A 90 -5.25 -13.78 0.74
C GLY A 90 -3.95 -13.05 1.03
N ASP A 91 -2.83 -13.76 1.08
CA ASP A 91 -1.54 -13.09 1.23
C ASP A 91 -1.05 -12.63 -0.16
N ASP A 92 -1.13 -11.34 -0.41
CA ASP A 92 -0.94 -10.72 -1.71
C ASP A 92 0.41 -10.01 -1.87
N LEU A 93 0.83 -9.90 -3.14
CA LEU A 93 2.01 -9.14 -3.53
C LEU A 93 1.62 -8.05 -4.51
N VAL A 94 1.70 -6.80 -4.07
CA VAL A 94 1.15 -5.63 -4.79
C VAL A 94 2.26 -4.62 -5.08
N PHE A 95 2.44 -4.26 -6.35
CA PHE A 95 3.42 -3.26 -6.82
C PHE A 95 2.72 -2.08 -7.51
N GLY A 96 2.88 -0.88 -6.97
CA GLY A 96 2.43 0.36 -7.62
C GLY A 96 3.25 0.70 -8.87
N GLN A 97 4.58 0.67 -8.74
CA GLN A 97 5.53 1.13 -9.77
C GLN A 97 5.38 2.64 -10.04
N GLN A 98 5.50 3.08 -11.30
CA GLN A 98 5.66 4.49 -11.63
C GLN A 98 4.35 5.26 -11.56
N GLY A 99 4.20 6.15 -10.59
CA GLY A 99 2.95 6.90 -10.46
C GLY A 99 2.65 7.29 -9.03
N ASN A 100 1.56 8.05 -8.84
CA ASN A 100 1.01 8.26 -7.50
C ASN A 100 -0.07 7.20 -7.27
N ASP A 101 0.36 6.05 -6.79
CA ASP A 101 -0.51 4.88 -6.65
C ASP A 101 -1.20 4.83 -5.29
N ILE A 102 -2.31 4.08 -5.27
CA ILE A 102 -3.02 3.71 -4.05
C ILE A 102 -3.07 2.19 -3.99
N LEU A 103 -2.42 1.61 -2.96
CA LEU A 103 -2.36 0.16 -2.76
C LEU A 103 -3.08 -0.24 -1.47
N TYR A 104 -3.93 -1.26 -1.59
CA TYR A 104 -4.63 -1.90 -0.47
C TYR A 104 -4.21 -3.38 -0.39
N GLY A 105 -3.80 -3.82 0.79
CA GLY A 105 -3.56 -5.25 1.09
C GLY A 105 -4.89 -5.96 1.32
N ALA A 106 -5.64 -5.45 2.30
CA ALA A 106 -6.96 -5.93 2.75
C ALA A 106 -6.88 -7.08 3.77
N ASP A 107 -7.33 -8.29 3.46
CA ASP A 107 -7.37 -9.40 4.42
C ASP A 107 -6.25 -10.40 4.10
N GLY A 108 -5.14 -10.38 4.84
CA GLY A 108 -4.02 -11.28 4.61
C GLY A 108 -2.72 -10.72 5.14
N ASN A 109 -1.61 -11.47 5.07
CA ASN A 109 -0.30 -10.89 5.38
C ASN A 109 0.34 -10.42 4.09
N ASP A 110 0.12 -9.16 3.76
CA ASP A 110 0.40 -8.63 2.43
C ASP A 110 1.77 -7.97 2.34
N SER A 111 2.27 -7.86 1.10
CA SER A 111 3.48 -7.11 0.80
C SER A 111 3.21 -6.06 -0.28
N LEU A 112 3.26 -4.80 0.12
CA LEU A 112 2.93 -3.65 -0.71
C LEU A 112 4.21 -2.86 -1.01
N TYR A 113 4.45 -2.59 -2.29
CA TYR A 113 5.67 -1.95 -2.78
C TYR A 113 5.37 -0.75 -3.67
N GLY A 114 5.99 0.37 -3.33
CA GLY A 114 6.06 1.58 -4.12
C GLY A 114 7.06 1.57 -5.28
N GLU A 115 7.40 2.78 -5.71
CA GLU A 115 8.40 3.05 -6.75
C GLU A 115 9.78 3.35 -6.16
N ASP A 116 10.82 2.70 -6.67
CA ASP A 116 12.20 2.99 -6.28
C ASP A 116 12.88 4.08 -7.14
N ASP A 117 12.29 4.50 -8.27
CA ASP A 117 12.89 5.43 -9.25
C ASP A 117 12.22 6.82 -9.38
N GLY A 118 11.29 7.13 -8.48
CA GLY A 118 10.42 8.31 -8.57
C GLY A 118 10.64 9.41 -7.52
N THR A 119 9.76 10.41 -7.56
CA THR A 119 9.51 11.36 -6.44
C THR A 119 8.01 11.51 -6.19
N GLN A 120 7.27 10.50 -6.61
CA GLN A 120 5.82 10.48 -6.53
C GLN A 120 5.42 10.27 -5.07
N ASN A 121 4.14 10.44 -4.74
CA ASN A 121 3.68 10.15 -3.39
C ASN A 121 2.58 9.13 -3.48
N GLN A 122 2.68 8.10 -2.66
CA GLN A 122 1.81 6.94 -2.70
C GLN A 122 1.05 6.82 -1.39
N THR A 123 -0.03 6.05 -1.42
CA THR A 123 -0.82 5.71 -0.23
C THR A 123 -0.96 4.21 -0.13
N TYR A 124 -0.52 3.67 1.01
CA TYR A 124 -0.53 2.25 1.30
C TYR A 124 -1.38 1.98 2.54
N ASP A 125 -2.29 1.03 2.45
CA ASP A 125 -3.13 0.58 3.57
C ASP A 125 -3.13 -0.95 3.63
N GLY A 126 -2.39 -1.51 4.60
CA GLY A 126 -2.33 -2.96 4.85
C GLY A 126 -3.68 -3.52 5.30
N SER A 127 -4.46 -2.72 6.02
CA SER A 127 -5.81 -3.02 6.53
C SER A 127 -5.87 -4.03 7.67
N GLN A 128 -5.76 -5.33 7.43
CA GLN A 128 -5.89 -6.39 8.45
C GLN A 128 -4.73 -7.38 8.36
N ASP A 129 -4.42 -8.03 9.48
CA ASP A 129 -3.33 -8.99 9.63
C ASP A 129 -1.94 -8.33 9.53
N ASN A 130 -0.84 -9.09 9.40
CA ASN A 130 0.51 -8.52 9.57
C ASN A 130 1.13 -8.21 8.21
N ASP A 131 1.21 -6.94 7.88
CA ASP A 131 1.62 -6.48 6.56
C ASP A 131 3.05 -5.97 6.51
N THR A 132 3.60 -5.92 5.31
CA THR A 132 4.86 -5.23 5.03
C THR A 132 4.67 -4.20 3.92
N LEU A 133 4.88 -2.93 4.26
CA LEU A 133 4.71 -1.79 3.36
C LEU A 133 6.05 -1.10 3.11
N TYR A 134 6.39 -0.94 1.83
CA TYR A 134 7.55 -0.20 1.35
C TYR A 134 7.09 1.02 0.55
N GLY A 135 7.38 2.21 1.07
CA GLY A 135 6.98 3.50 0.51
C GLY A 135 7.62 3.83 -0.83
N GLY A 136 8.91 3.49 -0.98
CA GLY A 136 9.69 3.89 -2.14
C GLY A 136 10.29 5.28 -2.00
N ASN A 137 10.69 5.88 -3.11
CA ASN A 137 11.07 7.29 -3.12
C ASN A 137 9.81 8.16 -3.20
N GLY A 138 9.65 9.11 -2.27
CA GLY A 138 8.44 9.91 -2.27
C GLY A 138 8.22 10.72 -1.01
N ASN A 139 7.00 11.17 -0.81
CA ASN A 139 6.55 11.57 0.53
C ASN A 139 5.29 10.77 0.80
N ASP A 140 5.49 9.58 1.33
CA ASP A 140 4.50 8.53 1.30
C ASP A 140 3.58 8.57 2.51
N VAL A 141 2.42 7.93 2.36
CA VAL A 141 1.47 7.72 3.44
C VAL A 141 1.32 6.22 3.66
N LEU A 142 1.80 5.74 4.80
CA LEU A 142 1.73 4.34 5.18
C LEU A 142 0.77 4.17 6.35
N VAL A 143 -0.21 3.29 6.17
CA VAL A 143 -1.16 2.83 7.18
C VAL A 143 -0.98 1.32 7.31
N GLY A 144 -0.46 0.84 8.44
CA GLY A 144 -0.32 -0.60 8.69
C GLY A 144 -1.71 -1.25 8.78
N GLY A 145 -2.52 -0.78 9.72
CA GLY A 145 -3.86 -1.32 9.94
C GLY A 145 -3.89 -2.18 11.20
N LEU A 146 -4.78 -3.17 11.23
CA LEU A 146 -4.85 -4.11 12.35
C LEU A 146 -3.79 -5.18 12.16
N GLY A 147 -2.77 -5.25 13.00
CA GLY A 147 -1.64 -6.12 12.74
C GLY A 147 -0.43 -5.77 13.58
N ASN A 148 0.64 -6.54 13.46
CA ASN A 148 1.96 -6.04 13.81
C ASN A 148 2.73 -5.84 12.51
N ASP A 149 2.63 -4.63 11.98
CA ASP A 149 3.06 -4.37 10.60
C ASP A 149 4.54 -3.95 10.55
N VAL A 150 5.13 -4.07 9.37
CA VAL A 150 6.47 -3.55 9.06
C VAL A 150 6.33 -2.43 8.05
N LEU A 151 6.68 -1.22 8.48
CA LEU A 151 6.57 -0.02 7.66
C LEU A 151 7.97 0.51 7.34
N VAL A 152 8.24 0.72 6.06
CA VAL A 152 9.50 1.26 5.54
C VAL A 152 9.17 2.43 4.64
N GLY A 153 9.51 3.65 5.06
CA GLY A 153 9.20 4.86 4.29
C GLY A 153 10.11 5.05 3.08
N GLU A 154 11.39 4.67 3.24
CA GLU A 154 12.50 4.90 2.35
C GLU A 154 12.86 6.39 2.18
N LEU A 155 12.90 6.94 0.95
CA LEU A 155 13.41 8.29 0.74
C LEU A 155 12.28 9.31 0.73
N GLY A 156 12.29 10.21 1.71
CA GLY A 156 11.58 11.48 1.68
C GLY A 156 10.68 11.69 2.88
N ALA A 157 9.73 12.62 2.82
CA ALA A 157 9.04 13.08 4.03
C ALA A 157 7.78 12.25 4.32
N ASP A 158 7.97 11.08 4.92
CA ASP A 158 6.90 10.08 5.02
C ASP A 158 5.98 10.29 6.22
N LYS A 159 4.77 9.76 6.11
CA LYS A 159 3.74 9.79 7.15
C LYS A 159 3.32 8.37 7.49
N PHE A 160 3.61 7.98 8.72
CA PHE A 160 3.12 6.74 9.31
C PHE A 160 1.86 7.06 10.12
N ILE A 161 0.71 6.56 9.67
CA ILE A 161 -0.60 6.88 10.26
C ILE A 161 -1.09 5.73 11.13
N PHE A 162 -1.40 6.07 12.38
CA PHE A 162 -2.05 5.20 13.36
C PHE A 162 -3.47 5.72 13.55
N ASN A 163 -4.44 5.01 12.96
CA ASN A 163 -5.81 5.48 12.89
C ASN A 163 -6.79 4.64 13.71
N ARG A 164 -6.37 3.57 14.38
CA ARG A 164 -7.24 2.77 15.25
C ARG A 164 -6.60 2.56 16.62
N ALA A 165 -7.40 2.62 17.68
CA ALA A 165 -6.93 2.14 18.97
C ALA A 165 -6.83 0.61 18.93
N ASN A 166 -5.73 0.06 19.44
CA ASN A 166 -5.46 -1.39 19.45
C ASN A 166 -5.27 -2.00 18.06
N GLU A 167 -4.69 -1.25 17.14
CA GLU A 167 -4.37 -1.78 15.81
C GLU A 167 -3.23 -2.80 15.86
N GLY A 168 -2.28 -2.62 16.78
CA GLY A 168 -1.35 -3.64 17.21
C GLY A 168 -0.04 -2.99 17.62
N THR A 169 1.10 -3.55 17.24
CA THR A 169 2.40 -2.92 17.48
C THR A 169 3.27 -3.00 16.23
N ASP A 170 3.26 -1.91 15.49
CA ASP A 170 3.97 -1.83 14.22
C ASP A 170 5.45 -1.54 14.42
N ARG A 171 6.24 -1.83 13.40
CA ARG A 171 7.66 -1.55 13.37
C ARG A 171 8.01 -0.65 12.20
N ILE A 172 8.39 0.59 12.50
CA ILE A 172 8.90 1.55 11.52
C ILE A 172 10.41 1.34 11.41
N LYS A 173 10.90 1.00 10.23
CA LYS A 173 12.28 0.50 10.02
C LYS A 173 13.35 1.57 9.87
N ASP A 174 12.95 2.75 9.42
CA ASP A 174 13.86 3.73 8.85
C ASP A 174 13.50 5.17 9.17
N PHE A 175 12.65 5.39 10.19
CA PHE A 175 12.22 6.73 10.61
C PHE A 175 13.38 7.75 10.63
N ASN A 176 13.26 8.79 9.82
CA ASN A 176 14.27 9.81 9.62
C ASN A 176 13.72 11.24 9.73
N ARG A 177 13.91 11.83 10.91
CA ARG A 177 13.55 13.25 11.15
C ARG A 177 14.19 14.23 10.16
N LEU A 178 15.37 13.93 9.62
CA LEU A 178 16.05 14.83 8.67
C LEU A 178 15.34 14.88 7.32
N GLU A 179 14.71 13.78 6.91
CA GLU A 179 13.85 13.70 5.72
C GLU A 179 12.46 14.29 5.99
N ARG A 180 12.13 14.42 7.28
CA ARG A 180 10.96 15.08 7.88
C ARG A 180 9.77 14.14 8.08
N ASP A 181 10.07 12.87 8.32
CA ASP A 181 9.08 11.87 8.67
C ASP A 181 8.23 12.30 9.87
N LYS A 182 6.97 11.88 9.83
CA LYS A 182 6.01 12.11 10.89
C LYS A 182 5.21 10.87 11.21
N ILE A 183 4.92 10.73 12.50
CA ILE A 183 3.91 9.81 13.00
C ILE A 183 2.63 10.62 13.22
N LEU A 184 1.55 10.23 12.56
CA LEU A 184 0.24 10.88 12.67
C LEU A 184 -0.69 9.95 13.43
N ILE A 185 -1.31 10.44 14.50
CA ILE A 185 -2.28 9.67 15.28
C ILE A 185 -3.66 10.31 15.14
N THR A 186 -4.65 9.54 14.69
CA THR A 186 -6.04 10.02 14.61
C THR A 186 -6.66 10.03 16.00
N ALA A 187 -6.65 11.19 16.67
CA ALA A 187 -6.90 11.28 18.11
C ALA A 187 -8.30 10.78 18.52
N LEU A 188 -9.31 11.02 17.68
CA LEU A 188 -10.69 10.59 17.93
C LEU A 188 -10.84 9.08 18.10
N ASN A 189 -9.97 8.30 17.44
CA ASN A 189 -10.03 6.83 17.49
C ASN A 189 -9.35 6.26 18.75
N PHE A 190 -8.64 7.10 19.51
CA PHE A 190 -8.04 6.79 20.81
C PHE A 190 -8.88 7.30 21.99
N GLY A 191 -10.03 7.95 21.71
CA GLY A 191 -11.00 8.40 22.70
C GLY A 191 -11.11 9.92 22.83
N THR A 192 -11.94 10.36 23.77
CA THR A 192 -12.17 11.79 24.00
C THR A 192 -11.06 12.42 24.83
N GLY A 193 -10.59 13.60 24.44
CA GLY A 193 -9.61 14.37 25.21
C GLY A 193 -8.18 13.84 25.12
N VAL A 194 -7.86 13.13 24.03
CA VAL A 194 -6.51 12.64 23.75
C VAL A 194 -5.55 13.80 23.53
N THR A 195 -4.40 13.78 24.22
CA THR A 195 -3.35 14.80 24.09
C THR A 195 -1.98 14.16 23.94
N LEU A 196 -1.01 14.90 23.37
CA LEU A 196 0.36 14.41 23.16
C LEU A 196 1.08 14.03 24.46
N GLN A 197 0.67 14.57 25.61
CA GLN A 197 1.27 14.23 26.90
C GLN A 197 0.99 12.78 27.33
N GLN A 198 -0.01 12.13 26.75
CA GLN A 198 -0.32 10.72 27.00
C GLN A 198 0.58 9.78 26.20
N PHE A 199 1.29 10.30 25.19
CA PHE A 199 2.25 9.55 24.38
C PHE A 199 3.63 9.64 24.99
N ASN A 200 4.25 8.48 25.20
CA ASN A 200 5.57 8.38 25.83
C ASN A 200 6.47 7.48 25.00
N PHE A 201 7.74 7.83 24.87
CA PHE A 201 8.70 7.03 24.14
C PHE A 201 9.77 6.45 25.06
N ASN A 202 9.97 5.14 24.99
CA ASN A 202 11.03 4.45 25.70
C ASN A 202 12.25 4.27 24.79
N TYR A 203 13.29 5.07 24.98
CA TYR A 203 14.53 5.02 24.20
C TYR A 203 15.41 3.78 24.45
N SER A 204 15.11 2.95 25.45
CA SER A 204 15.85 1.69 25.66
C SER A 204 15.31 0.55 24.80
N THR A 205 14.02 0.60 24.47
CA THR A 205 13.33 -0.38 23.62
C THR A 205 12.90 0.20 22.28
N ASN A 206 13.16 1.50 22.06
CA ASN A 206 12.65 2.32 20.97
C ASN A 206 11.15 2.17 20.72
N THR A 207 10.36 2.18 21.79
CA THR A 207 8.91 1.92 21.70
C THR A 207 8.12 3.16 22.06
N LEU A 208 7.16 3.52 21.20
CA LEU A 208 6.13 4.52 21.43
C LEU A 208 4.94 3.88 22.15
N PHE A 209 4.45 4.55 23.17
CA PHE A 209 3.31 4.10 23.98
C PHE A 209 2.22 5.15 24.04
N PHE A 210 0.97 4.70 24.14
CA PHE A 210 -0.19 5.49 24.58
C PHE A 210 -0.83 4.79 25.78
N ASN A 211 -0.94 5.47 26.93
CA ASN A 211 -1.55 4.91 28.16
C ASN A 211 -1.04 3.48 28.54
N ASN A 212 0.26 3.23 28.40
CA ASN A 212 0.96 1.95 28.64
C ASN A 212 0.75 0.85 27.59
N GLN A 213 0.00 1.12 26.53
CA GLN A 213 -0.09 0.25 25.37
C GLN A 213 0.99 0.61 24.36
N GLN A 214 1.65 -0.40 23.78
CA GLN A 214 2.59 -0.21 22.68
C GLN A 214 1.83 0.17 21.41
N ILE A 215 2.37 1.14 20.69
CA ILE A 215 1.82 1.61 19.41
C ILE A 215 2.78 1.26 18.29
N ALA A 216 4.06 1.64 18.45
CA ALA A 216 5.07 1.40 17.43
C ALA A 216 6.45 1.18 18.04
N ILE A 217 7.28 0.39 17.36
CA ILE A 217 8.72 0.26 17.59
C ILE A 217 9.43 0.95 16.44
N LEU A 218 10.35 1.86 16.75
CA LEU A 218 11.12 2.58 15.75
C LEU A 218 12.55 2.05 15.72
N ASP A 219 13.00 1.51 14.59
CA ASP A 219 14.40 1.13 14.43
C ASP A 219 15.28 2.39 14.30
N ASN A 220 16.55 2.29 14.71
CA ASN A 220 17.58 3.32 14.50
C ASN A 220 17.33 4.72 15.11
N VAL A 221 16.37 4.87 16.03
CA VAL A 221 16.14 6.14 16.74
C VAL A 221 16.81 6.19 18.11
N THR A 222 17.04 7.42 18.56
CA THR A 222 17.64 7.84 19.83
C THR A 222 16.96 9.13 20.30
N ASN A 223 17.31 9.62 21.49
CA ASN A 223 16.83 10.91 21.99
C ASN A 223 17.35 12.14 21.22
N SER A 224 18.29 11.95 20.29
CA SER A 224 18.86 13.02 19.47
C SER A 224 18.09 13.23 18.15
N ASN A 225 17.43 12.18 17.65
CA ASN A 225 16.77 12.17 16.34
C ASN A 225 15.29 11.79 16.39
N PHE A 226 14.73 11.47 17.57
CA PHE A 226 13.29 11.28 17.77
C PHE A 226 12.80 11.92 19.08
N SER A 227 11.59 12.49 19.05
CA SER A 227 10.86 12.94 20.23
C SER A 227 9.38 13.12 19.91
N VAL A 228 8.52 12.66 20.83
CA VAL A 228 7.06 12.74 20.68
C VAL A 228 6.58 14.16 20.34
N SER A 229 7.06 15.19 21.03
CA SER A 229 6.59 16.57 20.84
C SER A 229 6.94 17.20 19.49
N GLN A 230 7.86 16.62 18.73
CA GLN A 230 8.30 17.14 17.44
C GLN A 230 7.85 16.26 16.29
N ASP A 231 7.79 14.95 16.50
CA ASP A 231 7.63 13.97 15.42
C ASP A 231 6.27 13.29 15.40
N VAL A 232 5.54 13.35 16.52
CA VAL A 232 4.18 12.83 16.62
C VAL A 232 3.19 13.98 16.53
N THR A 233 2.22 13.86 15.64
CA THR A 233 1.14 14.84 15.44
C THR A 233 -0.19 14.17 15.70
N LEU A 234 -1.04 14.83 16.49
CA LEU A 234 -2.45 14.43 16.61
C LEU A 234 -3.24 15.12 15.50
N ILE A 235 -3.99 14.32 14.75
CA ILE A 235 -4.90 14.77 13.68
C ILE A 235 -6.36 14.44 14.01
#